data_AF-A0A8D0Q1Q6-F1
#
_entry.id   AF-A0A8D0Q1Q6-F1
#
_cell.length_a   1.000
_cell.length_b   1.000
_cell.length_c   1.000
_cell.angle_alpha   90.00
_cell.angle_beta   90.00
_cell.angle_gamma   90.00
#
_symmetry.space_group_name_H-M   'P 1'
#
loop_
_entity.id
_entity.type
_entity.pdbx_description
1 polymer ?
#
loop_
_entity_poly.entity_id
_entity_poly.type
_entity_poly.pdbx_seq_one_letter_code
_entity_poly.pdbx_strand_id
1 'polypeptide(L)'
;MASPFSGAVQLTDLDDFIAPSQDCIKPVKVDKKLGSSGAKIYIEDDGNYFQVSADGGTRKLEKAKISLDDCLACSGCVTSAETVLITQQSHEELRKVLDANKTAAPGQQRLVVISVSPQSQASLAVRFQLNPTDTARKLTAFFKRIGAHYVFDTAFSRNFSLLESQREFVRRFRGQAGSQQALPVLTSACPGWICYAEKTHGRALLPHISTARSPQQVMGALVKDFFAQQQHLTPDKIYHVAVMPCHDKKLEASRPDFFSQEHQTRDVDCVITTGEVLKLLEEEGVSLSALEPAALDSLCSTVSDQEPTSHRGGGSGGYLEHVFRYAARELFGIHVTEVTYRPLRNKDLQEVTLEREGQVLLHFAAAYGFRNIQNLVQKLKRGRCPYHYVEVMACPAGRCRWRGPPRDPRCQHPRRDGTLARPPLLQAA
;
A
#
# COMPACT_ATOMS: atom_id res chain seq x y z
N MET A 1 -14.78 -17.72 -14.23
CA MET A 1 -14.10 -17.99 -12.94
C MET A 1 -14.95 -17.39 -11.81
N ALA A 2 -15.01 -18.02 -10.65
CA ALA A 2 -15.89 -17.60 -9.55
C ALA A 2 -15.31 -16.44 -8.72
N SER A 3 -16.17 -15.77 -7.94
CA SER A 3 -15.75 -14.81 -6.92
C SER A 3 -15.16 -15.56 -5.72
N PRO A 4 -14.01 -15.15 -5.16
CA PRO A 4 -13.48 -15.73 -3.92
C PRO A 4 -14.27 -15.31 -2.67
N PHE A 5 -15.15 -14.31 -2.78
CA PHE A 5 -16.06 -13.88 -1.72
C PHE A 5 -17.51 -14.24 -2.04
N SER A 6 -18.27 -14.63 -1.00
CA SER A 6 -19.67 -15.07 -1.09
C SER A 6 -20.57 -14.00 -1.69
N GLY A 7 -21.54 -14.41 -2.50
CA GLY A 7 -22.42 -13.53 -3.27
C GLY A 7 -23.55 -12.83 -2.50
N ALA A 8 -23.60 -12.99 -1.17
CA ALA A 8 -24.58 -12.31 -0.32
C ALA A 8 -24.12 -10.89 0.01
N VAL A 9 -25.07 -9.93 0.02
CA VAL A 9 -24.83 -8.49 0.28
C VAL A 9 -24.09 -7.76 -0.86
N GLN A 10 -24.72 -7.69 -2.03
CA GLN A 10 -24.62 -6.45 -2.81
C GLN A 10 -25.37 -5.35 -2.04
N LEU A 11 -24.68 -4.26 -1.70
CA LEU A 11 -25.33 -3.08 -1.13
C LEU A 11 -25.95 -2.24 -2.27
N THR A 12 -27.23 -2.45 -2.52
CA THR A 12 -28.08 -1.36 -3.05
C THR A 12 -28.30 -0.32 -1.96
N ASP A 13 -28.61 0.90 -2.38
CA ASP A 13 -29.07 2.02 -1.55
C ASP A 13 -28.01 2.56 -0.57
N LEU A 14 -27.51 3.75 -0.89
CA LEU A 14 -26.43 4.43 -0.15
C LEU A 14 -26.61 5.96 -0.24
N ASP A 15 -27.84 6.41 -0.02
CA ASP A 15 -28.16 7.81 0.25
C ASP A 15 -28.31 8.01 1.77
N ASP A 16 -27.18 8.18 2.46
CA ASP A 16 -27.20 8.68 3.84
C ASP A 16 -25.91 9.45 4.19
N PHE A 17 -26.06 10.66 4.74
CA PHE A 17 -24.96 11.63 4.92
C PHE A 17 -24.38 11.56 6.33
N ILE A 18 -23.71 10.44 6.64
CA ILE A 18 -23.35 10.08 8.02
C ILE A 18 -22.11 10.84 8.51
N ALA A 19 -22.25 11.49 9.68
CA ALA A 19 -21.20 12.20 10.40
C ALA A 19 -20.16 11.23 11.04
N PRO A 20 -18.95 11.69 11.41
CA PRO A 20 -17.84 10.81 11.79
C PRO A 20 -17.94 10.26 13.23
N SER A 21 -18.94 9.41 13.51
CA SER A 21 -18.95 8.51 14.68
C SER A 21 -20.08 7.46 14.61
N GLN A 22 -19.75 6.22 14.21
CA GLN A 22 -20.33 4.96 14.70
C GLN A 22 -19.41 3.80 14.30
N ASP A 23 -19.14 2.87 15.23
CA ASP A 23 -18.36 1.66 14.93
C ASP A 23 -19.19 0.67 14.09
N CYS A 24 -18.77 0.42 12.85
CA CYS A 24 -19.57 -0.31 11.87
C CYS A 24 -19.50 -1.84 12.03
N ILE A 25 -20.16 -2.38 13.06
CA ILE A 25 -20.40 -3.82 13.21
C ILE A 25 -21.69 -4.19 12.48
N LYS A 26 -21.58 -4.88 11.33
CA LYS A 26 -22.72 -5.51 10.65
C LYS A 26 -22.78 -7.01 10.97
N PRO A 27 -23.90 -7.55 11.45
CA PRO A 27 -24.00 -8.97 11.78
C PRO A 27 -23.99 -9.86 10.54
N VAL A 28 -23.41 -11.05 10.67
CA VAL A 28 -23.26 -12.06 9.60
C VAL A 28 -24.06 -13.31 9.96
N LYS A 29 -24.92 -13.78 9.06
CA LYS A 29 -25.56 -15.10 9.18
C LYS A 29 -24.56 -16.21 8.83
N VAL A 30 -24.58 -17.29 9.60
CA VAL A 30 -23.63 -18.40 9.48
C VAL A 30 -24.31 -19.63 8.91
N ASP A 31 -23.67 -20.28 7.94
CA ASP A 31 -23.91 -21.68 7.60
C ASP A 31 -22.59 -22.47 7.61
N LYS A 32 -22.65 -23.73 8.05
CA LYS A 32 -21.52 -24.68 8.20
C LYS A 32 -21.58 -25.68 7.02
N LYS A 33 -20.55 -26.40 6.58
CA LYS A 33 -19.24 -26.91 7.10
C LYS A 33 -18.37 -27.22 5.82
N LEU A 34 -17.14 -27.72 5.73
CA LEU A 34 -16.00 -28.22 6.55
C LEU A 34 -14.78 -28.17 5.58
N GLY A 35 -13.48 -28.05 5.91
CA GLY A 35 -12.71 -27.96 7.16
C GLY A 35 -11.35 -28.68 7.01
N SER A 36 -10.33 -28.32 7.82
CA SER A 36 -8.90 -28.79 7.76
C SER A 36 -8.02 -28.06 6.72
N SER A 37 -6.86 -27.49 7.05
CA SER A 37 -6.22 -27.30 8.38
C SER A 37 -5.43 -25.99 8.46
N GLY A 38 -5.33 -25.45 9.68
CA GLY A 38 -4.79 -24.13 10.02
C GLY A 38 -5.36 -23.68 11.37
N ALA A 39 -4.71 -22.72 12.05
CA ALA A 39 -5.14 -22.27 13.38
C ALA A 39 -6.58 -21.76 13.34
N LYS A 40 -7.49 -22.41 14.08
CA LYS A 40 -8.93 -22.14 13.96
C LYS A 40 -9.27 -20.91 14.78
N ILE A 41 -9.68 -19.84 14.11
CA ILE A 41 -10.25 -18.67 14.76
C ILE A 41 -11.74 -18.93 14.96
N TYR A 42 -12.18 -18.95 16.21
CA TYR A 42 -13.60 -18.99 16.59
C TYR A 42 -14.11 -17.58 16.88
N ILE A 43 -15.41 -17.39 16.68
CA ILE A 43 -16.11 -16.13 16.98
C ILE A 43 -17.29 -16.50 17.89
N GLU A 44 -17.30 -15.96 19.10
CA GLU A 44 -18.44 -16.07 20.03
C GLU A 44 -19.56 -15.10 19.63
N ASP A 45 -20.79 -15.32 20.13
CA ASP A 45 -21.96 -14.49 19.80
C ASP A 45 -21.80 -13.02 20.25
N ASP A 46 -20.97 -12.75 21.27
CA ASP A 46 -20.47 -11.43 21.67
C ASP A 46 -19.55 -10.75 20.61
N GLY A 47 -19.34 -11.41 19.46
CA GLY A 47 -18.40 -11.02 18.43
C GLY A 47 -16.94 -11.05 18.87
N ASN A 48 -16.60 -11.78 19.94
CA ASN A 48 -15.24 -11.92 20.46
C ASN A 48 -14.46 -12.98 19.67
N TYR A 49 -13.19 -12.73 19.38
CA TYR A 49 -12.33 -13.59 18.58
C TYR A 49 -11.42 -14.43 19.46
N PHE A 50 -11.32 -15.73 19.17
CA PHE A 50 -10.45 -16.65 19.89
C PHE A 50 -9.63 -17.49 18.93
N GLN A 51 -8.33 -17.60 19.16
CA GLN A 51 -7.45 -18.54 18.47
C GLN A 51 -7.47 -19.87 19.22
N VAL A 52 -7.76 -20.97 18.52
CA VAL A 52 -7.61 -22.34 19.01
C VAL A 52 -6.29 -22.91 18.48
N SER A 53 -5.37 -23.23 19.39
CA SER A 53 -4.10 -23.90 19.10
C SER A 53 -4.29 -25.40 18.85
N ALA A 54 -3.27 -26.06 18.29
CA ALA A 54 -3.34 -27.49 17.91
C ALA A 54 -3.42 -28.45 19.12
N ASP A 55 -3.06 -27.97 20.31
CA ASP A 55 -3.19 -28.61 21.62
C ASP A 55 -4.59 -28.43 22.26
N GLY A 56 -5.48 -27.67 21.62
CA GLY A 56 -6.80 -27.31 22.16
C GLY A 56 -6.83 -26.06 23.03
N GLY A 57 -5.69 -25.41 23.28
CA GLY A 57 -5.62 -24.16 24.05
C GLY A 57 -6.34 -23.01 23.35
N THR A 58 -7.17 -22.26 24.08
CA THR A 58 -7.92 -21.10 23.57
C THR A 58 -7.31 -19.79 24.06
N ARG A 59 -6.99 -18.88 23.12
CA ARG A 59 -6.50 -17.53 23.43
C ARG A 59 -7.47 -16.48 22.89
N LYS A 60 -8.03 -15.65 23.77
CA LYS A 60 -8.79 -14.46 23.38
C LYS A 60 -7.88 -13.49 22.62
N LEU A 61 -8.34 -13.02 21.47
CA LEU A 61 -7.64 -12.05 20.63
C LEU A 61 -8.23 -10.66 20.89
N GLU A 62 -7.37 -9.69 21.16
CA GLU A 62 -7.80 -8.30 21.34
C GLU A 62 -8.14 -7.66 19.99
N LYS A 63 -9.31 -7.01 19.93
CA LYS A 63 -9.72 -6.21 18.77
C LYS A 63 -8.92 -4.91 18.79
N ALA A 64 -8.05 -4.71 17.80
CA ALA A 64 -7.39 -3.42 17.64
C ALA A 64 -8.43 -2.31 17.42
N LYS A 65 -8.38 -1.27 18.25
CA LYS A 65 -9.12 -0.02 18.02
C LYS A 65 -8.43 0.77 16.91
N ILE A 66 -8.61 0.32 15.67
CA ILE A 66 -8.19 1.04 14.48
C ILE A 66 -9.07 2.29 14.37
N SER A 67 -8.50 3.48 14.56
CA SER A 67 -9.25 4.71 14.35
C SER A 67 -9.48 4.97 12.86
N LEU A 68 -10.50 5.75 12.52
CA LEU A 68 -10.74 6.23 11.15
C LEU A 68 -9.64 7.18 10.64
N ASP A 69 -8.78 7.71 11.53
CA ASP A 69 -7.57 8.45 11.18
C ASP A 69 -6.39 7.52 10.86
N ASP A 70 -6.29 6.36 11.52
CA ASP A 70 -5.26 5.33 11.29
C ASP A 70 -5.51 4.52 10.01
N CYS A 71 -6.78 4.28 9.67
CA CYS A 71 -7.18 3.52 8.50
C CYS A 71 -8.10 4.34 7.61
N LEU A 72 -7.52 4.84 6.51
CA LEU A 72 -8.21 5.60 5.47
C LEU A 72 -9.17 4.73 4.62
N ALA A 73 -9.30 3.42 4.90
CA ALA A 73 -10.32 2.57 4.30
C ALA A 73 -11.70 3.00 4.82
N CYS A 74 -12.43 3.74 3.98
CA CYS A 74 -13.70 4.34 4.35
C CYS A 74 -14.74 3.34 4.87
N SER A 75 -15.48 3.75 5.90
CA SER A 75 -16.78 3.26 6.37
C SER A 75 -17.15 1.83 5.90
N GLY A 76 -16.67 0.82 6.62
CA GLY A 76 -17.08 -0.59 6.41
C GLY A 76 -16.27 -1.39 5.38
N CYS A 77 -15.17 -0.85 4.82
CA CYS A 77 -14.31 -1.61 3.90
C CYS A 77 -13.48 -2.73 4.56
N VAL A 78 -13.24 -2.66 5.88
CA VAL A 78 -12.49 -3.64 6.67
C VAL A 78 -13.44 -4.40 7.60
N THR A 79 -13.45 -5.73 7.51
CA THR A 79 -14.23 -6.59 8.41
C THR A 79 -13.51 -6.83 9.73
N SER A 80 -14.24 -7.22 10.79
CA SER A 80 -13.62 -7.50 12.09
C SER A 80 -12.61 -8.66 12.08
N ALA A 81 -12.69 -9.60 11.13
CA ALA A 81 -11.67 -10.61 10.90
C ALA A 81 -10.40 -10.04 10.26
N GLU A 82 -10.55 -9.08 9.34
CA GLU A 82 -9.44 -8.33 8.74
C GLU A 82 -8.76 -7.41 9.77
N THR A 83 -9.51 -6.83 10.71
CA THR A 83 -8.94 -6.15 11.89
C THR A 83 -8.01 -7.07 12.67
N VAL A 84 -8.39 -8.34 12.90
CA VAL A 84 -7.51 -9.32 13.58
C VAL A 84 -6.26 -9.63 12.76
N LEU A 85 -6.37 -9.76 11.43
CA LEU A 85 -5.22 -9.93 10.52
C LEU A 85 -4.29 -8.70 10.49
N ILE A 86 -4.80 -7.51 10.81
CA ILE A 86 -4.00 -6.29 11.03
C ILE A 86 -3.32 -6.32 12.40
N THR A 87 -3.99 -6.76 13.47
CA THR A 87 -3.38 -6.87 14.81
C THR A 87 -2.25 -7.90 14.86
N GLN A 88 -2.41 -9.03 14.16
CA GLN A 88 -1.43 -10.13 14.16
C GLN A 88 -0.10 -9.78 13.49
N GLN A 89 -0.06 -8.72 12.67
CA GLN A 89 1.17 -8.18 12.09
C GLN A 89 1.52 -6.90 12.84
N SER A 90 2.56 -6.94 13.67
CA SER A 90 2.97 -5.78 14.47
C SER A 90 4.47 -5.78 14.75
N HIS A 91 4.97 -4.69 15.32
CA HIS A 91 6.36 -4.63 15.79
C HIS A 91 6.65 -5.62 16.93
N GLU A 92 5.66 -5.94 17.76
CA GLU A 92 5.77 -7.00 18.77
C GLU A 92 6.03 -8.38 18.12
N GLU A 93 5.41 -8.68 16.98
CA GLU A 93 5.62 -9.93 16.27
C GLU A 93 7.04 -10.01 15.68
N LEU A 94 7.55 -8.89 15.15
CA LEU A 94 8.96 -8.77 14.77
C LEU A 94 9.88 -9.01 15.99
N ARG A 95 9.62 -8.37 17.14
CA ARG A 95 10.41 -8.58 18.36
C ARG A 95 10.39 -10.05 18.80
N LYS A 96 9.24 -10.72 18.80
CA LYS A 96 9.13 -12.17 19.11
C LYS A 96 10.03 -13.04 18.23
N VAL A 97 10.04 -12.81 16.92
CA VAL A 97 10.89 -13.59 15.99
C VAL A 97 12.38 -13.27 16.18
N LEU A 98 12.72 -12.01 16.44
CA LEU A 98 14.11 -11.61 16.75
C LEU A 98 14.60 -12.23 18.06
N ASP A 99 13.78 -12.23 19.12
CA ASP A 99 14.14 -12.76 20.43
C ASP A 99 14.16 -14.31 20.44
N ALA A 100 13.30 -14.96 19.64
CA ALA A 100 13.41 -16.39 19.35
C ALA A 100 14.71 -16.73 18.59
N ASN A 101 15.10 -15.94 17.59
CA ASN A 101 16.36 -16.14 16.86
C ASN A 101 17.60 -16.00 17.78
N LYS A 102 17.59 -15.08 18.76
CA LYS A 102 18.67 -14.92 19.73
C LYS A 102 18.88 -16.14 20.65
N THR A 103 17.85 -16.97 20.81
CA THR A 103 17.85 -18.14 21.70
C THR A 103 17.83 -19.49 20.96
N ALA A 104 17.50 -19.50 19.67
CA ALA A 104 17.53 -20.67 18.82
C ALA A 104 18.96 -21.14 18.51
N ALA A 105 19.14 -22.46 18.36
CA ALA A 105 20.38 -23.03 17.85
C ALA A 105 20.64 -22.61 16.38
N PRO A 106 21.90 -22.58 15.89
CA PRO A 106 22.22 -22.07 14.55
C PRO A 106 21.42 -22.71 13.40
N GLY A 107 21.08 -24.00 13.48
CA GLY A 107 20.25 -24.70 12.49
C GLY A 107 18.74 -24.46 12.60
N GLN A 108 18.28 -23.64 13.55
CA GLN A 108 16.88 -23.31 13.81
C GLN A 108 16.58 -21.80 13.64
N GLN A 109 17.61 -20.97 13.48
CA GLN A 109 17.47 -19.54 13.23
C GLN A 109 16.83 -19.27 11.86
N ARG A 110 15.98 -18.25 11.78
CA ARG A 110 15.41 -17.74 10.52
C ARG A 110 16.18 -16.52 10.03
N LEU A 111 16.46 -16.47 8.73
CA LEU A 111 17.06 -15.29 8.11
C LEU A 111 16.04 -14.15 8.08
N VAL A 112 16.18 -13.15 8.96
CA VAL A 112 15.25 -12.01 9.03
C VAL A 112 15.65 -10.96 7.99
N VAL A 113 14.78 -10.74 7.01
CA VAL A 113 14.95 -9.76 5.93
C VAL A 113 13.91 -8.67 6.11
N ILE A 114 14.33 -7.40 6.12
CA ILE A 114 13.42 -6.26 6.25
C ILE A 114 13.45 -5.44 4.96
N SER A 115 12.31 -5.26 4.30
CA SER A 115 12.19 -4.40 3.12
C SER A 115 11.49 -3.09 3.48
N VAL A 116 12.05 -1.94 3.09
CA VAL A 116 11.55 -0.61 3.48
C VAL A 116 10.88 0.08 2.30
N SER A 117 9.76 0.76 2.55
CA SER A 117 9.12 1.60 1.53
C SER A 117 9.76 2.99 1.42
N PRO A 118 10.00 3.52 0.20
CA PRO A 118 10.43 4.91 0.01
C PRO A 118 9.47 5.93 0.63
N GLN A 119 8.18 5.62 0.76
CA GLN A 119 7.21 6.44 1.48
C GLN A 119 7.50 6.46 3.00
N SER A 120 7.83 5.31 3.59
CA SER A 120 8.24 5.20 4.99
C SER A 120 9.57 5.91 5.23
N GLN A 121 10.59 5.69 4.39
CA GLN A 121 11.85 6.43 4.44
C GLN A 121 11.62 7.93 4.37
N ALA A 122 10.89 8.44 3.37
CA ALA A 122 10.64 9.88 3.22
C ALA A 122 9.85 10.47 4.40
N SER A 123 8.93 9.72 4.98
CA SER A 123 8.20 10.15 6.18
C SER A 123 9.10 10.21 7.42
N LEU A 124 10.04 9.28 7.58
CA LEU A 124 11.01 9.25 8.68
C LEU A 124 12.10 10.32 8.49
N ALA A 125 12.57 10.54 7.26
CA ALA A 125 13.51 11.59 6.89
C ALA A 125 12.99 12.97 7.32
N VAL A 126 11.75 13.30 6.97
CA VAL A 126 11.09 14.54 7.40
C VAL A 126 10.89 14.59 8.92
N ARG A 127 10.54 13.46 9.57
CA ARG A 127 10.32 13.40 11.03
C ARG A 127 11.61 13.58 11.86
N PHE A 128 12.76 13.17 11.33
CA PHE A 128 14.07 13.27 12.00
C PHE A 128 14.98 14.37 11.42
N GLN A 129 14.50 15.15 10.44
CA GLN A 129 15.25 16.20 9.73
C GLN A 129 16.53 15.69 9.04
N LEU A 130 16.46 14.47 8.52
CA LEU A 130 17.54 13.79 7.79
C LEU A 130 17.30 13.86 6.27
N ASN A 131 18.35 13.70 5.47
CA ASN A 131 18.19 13.43 4.04
C ASN A 131 17.76 11.96 3.81
N PRO A 132 17.21 11.60 2.63
CA PRO A 132 16.70 10.25 2.38
C PRO A 132 17.78 9.15 2.46
N THR A 133 18.98 9.41 1.91
CA THR A 133 20.09 8.44 1.86
C THR A 133 20.59 8.10 3.26
N ASP A 134 20.84 9.11 4.11
CA ASP A 134 21.19 8.89 5.52
C ASP A 134 20.05 8.27 6.31
N THR A 135 18.79 8.57 5.98
CA THR A 135 17.64 7.91 6.62
C THR A 135 17.64 6.41 6.31
N ALA A 136 17.85 6.02 5.05
CA ALA A 136 17.96 4.61 4.66
C ALA A 136 19.15 3.91 5.35
N ARG A 137 20.31 4.57 5.42
CA ARG A 137 21.53 4.04 6.05
C ARG A 137 21.41 3.92 7.58
N LYS A 138 20.79 4.91 8.25
CA LYS A 138 20.52 4.89 9.70
C LYS A 138 19.39 3.90 10.06
N LEU A 139 18.39 3.70 9.18
CA LEU A 139 17.40 2.63 9.34
C LEU A 139 18.02 1.24 9.16
N THR A 140 18.94 1.09 8.21
CA THR A 140 19.71 -0.15 8.02
C THR A 140 20.53 -0.48 9.27
N ALA A 141 21.20 0.52 9.86
CA ALA A 141 21.91 0.37 11.13
C ALA A 141 20.96 -0.02 12.28
N PHE A 142 19.81 0.65 12.40
CA PHE A 142 18.79 0.35 13.42
C PHE A 142 18.30 -1.10 13.34
N PHE A 143 17.86 -1.52 12.16
CA PHE A 143 17.29 -2.85 11.95
C PHE A 143 18.34 -3.95 12.14
N LYS A 144 19.57 -3.76 11.64
CA LYS A 144 20.67 -4.72 11.89
C LYS A 144 21.00 -4.84 13.38
N ARG A 145 21.04 -3.72 14.11
CA ARG A 145 21.31 -3.71 15.55
C ARG A 145 20.27 -4.47 16.39
N ILE A 146 18.99 -4.50 16.00
CA ILE A 146 17.96 -5.30 16.71
C ILE A 146 17.94 -6.78 16.29
N GLY A 147 18.67 -7.17 15.23
CA GLY A 147 18.85 -8.55 14.77
C GLY A 147 18.31 -8.87 13.37
N ALA A 148 17.96 -7.87 12.55
CA ALA A 148 17.73 -8.11 11.13
C ALA A 148 19.05 -8.45 10.42
N HIS A 149 19.01 -9.38 9.46
CA HIS A 149 20.21 -9.84 8.76
C HIS A 149 20.47 -8.96 7.53
N TYR A 150 19.41 -8.64 6.77
CA TYR A 150 19.46 -7.82 5.57
C TYR A 150 18.33 -6.77 5.56
N VAL A 151 18.61 -5.58 5.03
CA VAL A 151 17.67 -4.46 4.91
C VAL A 151 17.66 -3.89 3.50
N PHE A 152 16.58 -4.14 2.74
CA PHE A 152 16.45 -3.79 1.32
C PHE A 152 15.47 -2.63 1.09
N ASP A 153 15.59 -1.94 -0.06
CA ASP A 153 14.64 -0.90 -0.49
C ASP A 153 13.64 -1.44 -1.53
N THR A 154 12.33 -1.27 -1.27
CA THR A 154 11.27 -1.60 -2.24
C THR A 154 11.17 -0.61 -3.42
N ALA A 155 12.05 0.39 -3.49
CA ALA A 155 12.35 1.11 -4.72
C ALA A 155 12.83 0.15 -5.82
N PHE A 156 13.68 -0.84 -5.50
CA PHE A 156 14.15 -1.83 -6.47
C PHE A 156 12.98 -2.63 -7.07
N SER A 157 12.13 -3.22 -6.23
CA SER A 157 10.95 -3.98 -6.68
C SER A 157 9.90 -3.12 -7.40
N ARG A 158 9.83 -1.81 -7.12
CA ARG A 158 8.95 -0.87 -7.84
C ARG A 158 9.32 -0.74 -9.31
N ASN A 159 10.60 -0.85 -9.68
CA ASN A 159 11.01 -0.85 -11.09
C ASN A 159 10.25 -1.94 -11.87
N PHE A 160 10.21 -3.17 -11.35
CA PHE A 160 9.49 -4.28 -11.98
C PHE A 160 7.97 -4.04 -12.05
N SER A 161 7.34 -3.54 -10.97
CA SER A 161 5.91 -3.16 -11.02
C SER A 161 5.63 -2.11 -12.11
N LEU A 162 6.51 -1.13 -12.29
CA LEU A 162 6.38 -0.08 -13.31
C LEU A 162 6.61 -0.63 -14.72
N LEU A 163 7.63 -1.48 -14.90
CA LEU A 163 7.93 -2.16 -16.17
C LEU A 163 6.75 -3.05 -16.62
N GLU A 164 6.09 -3.76 -15.71
CA GLU A 164 4.91 -4.54 -16.05
C GLU A 164 3.67 -3.68 -16.27
N SER A 165 3.43 -2.63 -15.48
CA SER A 165 2.31 -1.70 -15.74
C SER A 165 2.42 -0.99 -17.11
N GLN A 166 3.63 -0.59 -17.56
CA GLN A 166 3.79 0.03 -18.88
C GLN A 166 3.61 -0.99 -20.03
N ARG A 167 4.12 -2.23 -19.85
CA ARG A 167 3.95 -3.34 -20.80
C ARG A 167 2.46 -3.68 -20.93
N GLU A 168 1.77 -3.83 -19.80
CA GLU A 168 0.35 -4.12 -19.76
C GLU A 168 -0.49 -3.01 -20.41
N PHE A 169 -0.22 -1.73 -20.10
CA PHE A 169 -0.95 -0.63 -20.71
C PHE A 169 -0.79 -0.61 -22.24
N VAL A 170 0.45 -0.65 -22.76
CA VAL A 170 0.70 -0.65 -24.21
C VAL A 170 0.05 -1.85 -24.89
N ARG A 171 0.10 -3.03 -24.25
CA ARG A 171 -0.52 -4.25 -24.77
C ARG A 171 -2.06 -4.18 -24.78
N ARG A 172 -2.69 -3.61 -23.75
CA ARG A 172 -4.15 -3.37 -23.70
C ARG A 172 -4.57 -2.30 -24.72
N PHE A 173 -3.80 -1.23 -24.88
CA PHE A 173 -4.06 -0.15 -25.84
C PHE A 173 -3.98 -0.65 -27.29
N ARG A 174 -2.88 -1.30 -27.68
CA ARG A 174 -2.77 -1.97 -29.00
C ARG A 174 -3.87 -3.03 -29.20
N GLY A 175 -4.31 -3.69 -28.11
CA GLY A 175 -5.37 -4.69 -28.11
C GLY A 175 -6.80 -4.17 -28.29
N GLN A 176 -7.04 -2.85 -28.35
CA GLN A 176 -8.38 -2.27 -28.54
C GLN A 176 -9.07 -2.74 -29.83
N ALA A 177 -8.29 -3.04 -30.88
CA ALA A 177 -8.83 -3.43 -32.20
C ALA A 177 -9.33 -4.89 -32.29
N GLY A 178 -9.19 -5.71 -31.24
CA GLY A 178 -9.54 -7.14 -31.34
C GLY A 178 -9.55 -7.96 -30.05
N SER A 179 -9.56 -7.36 -28.86
CA SER A 179 -9.55 -8.11 -27.59
C SER A 179 -10.54 -7.56 -26.56
N GLN A 180 -11.05 -8.43 -25.68
CA GLN A 180 -11.98 -8.08 -24.60
C GLN A 180 -11.35 -7.29 -23.43
N GLN A 181 -10.15 -6.71 -23.60
CA GLN A 181 -9.39 -6.13 -22.49
C GLN A 181 -9.79 -4.68 -22.24
N ALA A 182 -10.53 -4.48 -21.14
CA ALA A 182 -11.20 -3.23 -20.87
C ALA A 182 -10.22 -2.07 -20.56
N LEU A 183 -10.58 -0.88 -21.05
CA LEU A 183 -9.93 0.40 -20.75
C LEU A 183 -10.94 1.38 -20.10
N PRO A 184 -10.51 2.31 -19.22
CA PRO A 184 -9.14 2.53 -18.74
C PRO A 184 -8.52 1.33 -18.02
N VAL A 185 -7.19 1.29 -18.00
CA VAL A 185 -6.43 0.50 -17.02
C VAL A 185 -6.43 1.26 -15.69
N LEU A 186 -6.74 0.58 -14.59
CA LEU A 186 -6.75 1.13 -13.24
C LEU A 186 -5.60 0.52 -12.43
N THR A 187 -4.76 1.34 -11.79
CA THR A 187 -3.59 0.82 -11.06
C THR A 187 -3.95 -0.10 -9.90
N SER A 188 -3.12 -1.12 -9.68
CA SER A 188 -3.30 -2.15 -8.64
C SER A 188 -2.52 -1.90 -7.35
N ALA A 189 -1.53 -1.02 -7.35
CA ALA A 189 -0.53 -0.92 -6.27
C ALA A 189 -1.07 -0.44 -4.89
N CYS A 190 -2.30 0.09 -4.84
CA CYS A 190 -2.96 0.61 -3.65
C CYS A 190 -4.00 -0.41 -3.10
N PRO A 191 -3.69 -1.15 -2.03
CA PRO A 191 -4.56 -2.23 -1.53
C PRO A 191 -5.93 -1.76 -1.01
N GLY A 192 -6.04 -0.57 -0.39
CA GLY A 192 -7.34 -0.01 0.00
C GLY A 192 -8.28 0.25 -1.18
N TRP A 193 -7.73 0.65 -2.33
CA TRP A 193 -8.49 0.77 -3.58
C TRP A 193 -8.91 -0.61 -4.12
N ILE A 194 -8.00 -1.60 -4.14
CA ILE A 194 -8.32 -2.98 -4.56
C ILE A 194 -9.43 -3.56 -3.69
N CYS A 195 -9.32 -3.44 -2.36
CA CYS A 195 -10.29 -3.92 -1.38
C CYS A 195 -11.69 -3.32 -1.62
N TYR A 196 -11.77 -2.01 -1.87
CA TYR A 196 -13.01 -1.33 -2.24
C TYR A 196 -13.57 -1.81 -3.59
N ALA A 197 -12.69 -1.91 -4.60
CA ALA A 197 -13.10 -2.31 -5.95
C ALA A 197 -13.66 -3.73 -6.00
N GLU A 198 -13.02 -4.67 -5.30
CA GLU A 198 -13.47 -6.05 -5.13
C GLU A 198 -14.81 -6.12 -4.39
N LYS A 199 -14.87 -5.60 -3.15
CA LYS A 199 -16.02 -5.79 -2.25
C LYS A 199 -17.27 -5.03 -2.70
N THR A 200 -17.13 -3.80 -3.18
CA THR A 200 -18.30 -2.95 -3.48
C THR A 200 -18.75 -3.08 -4.95
N HIS A 201 -17.87 -3.50 -5.87
CA HIS A 201 -18.16 -3.42 -7.31
C HIS A 201 -17.72 -4.64 -8.15
N GLY A 202 -16.81 -5.48 -7.65
CA GLY A 202 -16.41 -6.77 -8.21
C GLY A 202 -16.27 -6.80 -9.73
N ARG A 203 -17.15 -7.59 -10.38
CA ARG A 203 -17.15 -7.84 -11.84
C ARG A 203 -17.13 -6.58 -12.71
N ALA A 204 -17.63 -5.44 -12.23
CA ALA A 204 -17.67 -4.20 -13.00
C ALA A 204 -16.32 -3.45 -13.03
N LEU A 205 -15.39 -3.73 -12.11
CA LEU A 205 -14.09 -3.06 -12.02
C LEU A 205 -12.91 -4.00 -12.25
N LEU A 206 -12.98 -5.26 -11.83
CA LEU A 206 -11.89 -6.22 -11.94
C LEU A 206 -11.27 -6.32 -13.36
N PRO A 207 -12.05 -6.32 -14.48
CA PRO A 207 -11.46 -6.35 -15.83
C PRO A 207 -10.58 -5.14 -16.17
N HIS A 208 -10.79 -4.00 -15.53
CA HIS A 208 -10.04 -2.76 -15.73
C HIS A 208 -8.76 -2.69 -14.88
N ILE A 209 -8.67 -3.46 -13.80
CA ILE A 209 -7.52 -3.39 -12.89
C ILE A 209 -6.28 -4.03 -13.53
N SER A 210 -5.13 -3.39 -13.32
CA SER A 210 -3.81 -3.86 -13.76
C SER A 210 -3.45 -5.20 -13.09
N THR A 211 -2.93 -6.15 -13.86
CA THR A 211 -2.45 -7.44 -13.35
C THR A 211 -1.06 -7.37 -12.70
N ALA A 212 -0.34 -6.25 -12.84
CA ALA A 212 0.95 -6.05 -12.19
C ALA A 212 0.82 -6.11 -10.65
N ARG A 213 1.69 -6.88 -9.99
CA ARG A 213 1.78 -6.96 -8.52
C ARG A 213 2.31 -5.63 -7.94
N SER A 214 1.91 -5.29 -6.72
CA SER A 214 2.44 -4.10 -6.02
C SER A 214 3.91 -4.29 -5.61
N PRO A 215 4.68 -3.20 -5.37
CA PRO A 215 6.10 -3.31 -5.01
C PRO A 215 6.38 -4.13 -3.75
N GLN A 216 5.40 -4.24 -2.84
CA GLN A 216 5.49 -5.12 -1.67
C GLN A 216 5.55 -6.59 -2.10
N GLN A 217 4.61 -7.04 -2.94
CA GLN A 217 4.50 -8.45 -3.33
C GLN A 217 5.48 -8.85 -4.43
N VAL A 218 5.99 -7.88 -5.18
CA VAL A 218 7.19 -8.09 -6.02
C VAL A 218 8.43 -8.24 -5.15
N MET A 219 8.62 -7.42 -4.11
CA MET A 219 9.74 -7.60 -3.18
C MET A 219 9.62 -8.94 -2.44
N GLY A 220 8.42 -9.32 -2.02
CA GLY A 220 8.16 -10.61 -1.38
C GLY A 220 8.60 -11.79 -2.23
N ALA A 221 8.16 -11.82 -3.50
CA ALA A 221 8.63 -12.83 -4.45
C ALA A 221 10.16 -12.79 -4.66
N LEU A 222 10.77 -11.61 -4.82
CA LEU A 222 12.23 -11.49 -4.99
C LEU A 222 13.02 -11.97 -3.76
N VAL A 223 12.52 -11.74 -2.55
CA VAL A 223 13.14 -12.17 -1.29
C VAL A 223 12.94 -13.66 -1.04
N LYS A 224 11.76 -14.21 -1.35
CA LYS A 224 11.40 -15.60 -1.08
C LYS A 224 11.84 -16.58 -2.17
N ASP A 225 12.05 -16.13 -3.39
CA ASP A 225 12.53 -16.96 -4.51
C ASP A 225 14.01 -16.64 -4.81
N PHE A 226 14.27 -15.61 -5.61
CA PHE A 226 15.60 -15.24 -6.10
C PHE A 226 16.66 -15.10 -4.99
N PHE A 227 16.36 -14.38 -3.91
CA PHE A 227 17.30 -14.21 -2.80
C PHE A 227 17.44 -15.47 -1.94
N ALA A 228 16.38 -16.28 -1.78
CA ALA A 228 16.46 -17.56 -1.10
C ALA A 228 17.41 -18.52 -1.82
N GLN A 229 17.31 -18.60 -3.15
CA GLN A 229 18.24 -19.34 -4.00
C GLN A 229 19.70 -18.85 -3.85
N GLN A 230 19.93 -17.52 -3.82
CA GLN A 230 21.27 -16.94 -3.59
C GLN A 230 21.86 -17.28 -2.22
N GLN A 231 21.04 -17.35 -1.17
CA GLN A 231 21.47 -17.72 0.18
C GLN A 231 21.53 -19.25 0.40
N HIS A 232 21.17 -20.05 -0.61
CA HIS A 232 20.99 -21.51 -0.53
C HIS A 232 20.00 -21.95 0.57
N LEU A 233 18.95 -21.16 0.79
CA LEU A 233 17.90 -21.40 1.77
C LEU A 233 16.56 -21.75 1.08
N THR A 234 15.73 -22.52 1.77
CA THR A 234 14.32 -22.69 1.39
C THR A 234 13.47 -21.51 1.89
N PRO A 235 12.33 -21.18 1.25
CA PRO A 235 11.64 -19.91 1.51
C PRO A 235 11.03 -19.80 2.92
N ASP A 236 10.81 -20.93 3.60
CA ASP A 236 10.35 -21.01 5.00
C ASP A 236 11.42 -20.61 6.03
N LYS A 237 12.71 -20.64 5.65
CA LYS A 237 13.83 -20.21 6.51
C LYS A 237 14.00 -18.69 6.52
N ILE A 238 13.47 -18.00 5.53
CA ILE A 238 13.46 -16.54 5.48
C ILE A 238 12.21 -16.02 6.18
N TYR A 239 12.35 -15.06 7.08
CA TYR A 239 11.25 -14.29 7.64
C TYR A 239 11.31 -12.88 7.06
N HIS A 240 10.40 -12.59 6.12
CA HIS A 240 10.39 -11.33 5.37
C HIS A 240 9.36 -10.35 5.96
N VAL A 241 9.86 -9.18 6.36
CA VAL A 241 9.09 -8.11 6.99
C VAL A 241 9.10 -6.87 6.11
N ALA A 242 7.94 -6.29 5.81
CA ALA A 242 7.85 -5.07 5.02
C ALA A 242 7.47 -3.85 5.88
N VAL A 243 8.29 -2.80 5.84
CA VAL A 243 8.05 -1.50 6.48
C VAL A 243 7.26 -0.60 5.52
N MET A 244 5.99 -0.38 5.83
CA MET A 244 5.01 0.22 4.93
C MET A 244 4.36 1.49 5.52
N PRO A 245 3.76 2.35 4.69
CA PRO A 245 3.20 3.62 5.15
C PRO A 245 1.70 3.53 5.50
N CYS A 246 1.11 2.33 5.49
CA CYS A 246 -0.34 2.12 5.49
C CYS A 246 -0.72 0.76 6.10
N HIS A 247 -1.84 0.72 6.85
CA HIS A 247 -2.40 -0.52 7.40
C HIS A 247 -2.92 -1.49 6.33
N ASP A 248 -3.46 -1.01 5.21
CA ASP A 248 -3.99 -1.83 4.12
C ASP A 248 -2.94 -2.79 3.52
N LYS A 249 -1.64 -2.48 3.68
CA LYS A 249 -0.53 -3.34 3.25
C LYS A 249 -0.40 -4.62 4.10
N LYS A 250 -0.82 -4.60 5.38
CA LYS A 250 -1.01 -5.80 6.23
C LYS A 250 -2.08 -6.71 5.65
N LEU A 251 -3.20 -6.15 5.17
CA LEU A 251 -4.25 -6.92 4.48
C LEU A 251 -3.77 -7.50 3.15
N GLU A 252 -2.93 -6.76 2.42
CA GLU A 252 -2.32 -7.26 1.19
C GLU A 252 -1.40 -8.46 1.44
N ALA A 253 -0.59 -8.45 2.52
CA ALA A 253 0.25 -9.58 2.91
C ALA A 253 -0.55 -10.81 3.38
N SER A 254 -1.70 -10.59 4.04
CA SER A 254 -2.57 -11.66 4.54
C SER A 254 -3.36 -12.42 3.47
N ARG A 255 -3.40 -11.95 2.21
CA ARG A 255 -4.16 -12.60 1.12
C ARG A 255 -3.75 -14.07 0.92
N PRO A 256 -4.69 -14.94 0.49
CA PRO A 256 -4.35 -16.32 0.13
C PRO A 256 -3.51 -16.41 -1.15
N ASP A 257 -3.62 -15.41 -2.03
CA ASP A 257 -2.94 -15.35 -3.33
C ASP A 257 -1.40 -15.26 -3.24
N PHE A 258 -0.87 -14.96 -2.04
CA PHE A 258 0.55 -14.80 -1.73
C PHE A 258 1.03 -15.77 -0.65
N PHE A 259 0.38 -16.94 -0.52
CA PHE A 259 0.79 -18.04 0.35
C PHE A 259 1.21 -19.25 -0.48
N SER A 260 2.49 -19.64 -0.38
CA SER A 260 2.99 -20.87 -0.99
C SER A 260 2.55 -22.08 -0.17
N GLN A 261 1.71 -22.93 -0.78
CA GLN A 261 1.31 -24.21 -0.18
C GLN A 261 2.47 -25.22 -0.12
N GLU A 262 3.45 -25.11 -1.01
CA GLU A 262 4.62 -26.00 -1.07
C GLU A 262 5.57 -25.75 0.11
N HIS A 263 5.84 -24.48 0.42
CA HIS A 263 6.78 -24.07 1.47
C HIS A 263 6.09 -23.58 2.75
N GLN A 264 4.75 -23.63 2.82
CA GLN A 264 3.92 -23.20 3.96
C GLN A 264 4.27 -21.80 4.50
N THR A 265 4.56 -20.86 3.59
CA THR A 265 5.05 -19.51 3.91
C THR A 265 4.45 -18.47 2.96
N ARG A 266 4.61 -17.18 3.29
CA ARG A 266 4.08 -16.05 2.51
C ARG A 266 5.18 -15.34 1.74
N ASP A 267 4.82 -14.64 0.66
CA ASP A 267 5.70 -13.67 -0.01
C ASP A 267 6.17 -12.58 1.00
N VAL A 268 5.29 -12.21 1.94
CA VAL A 268 5.59 -11.31 3.07
C VAL A 268 4.98 -11.91 4.34
N ASP A 269 5.80 -12.24 5.34
CA ASP A 269 5.36 -12.89 6.58
C ASP A 269 4.76 -11.88 7.57
N CYS A 270 5.27 -10.65 7.59
CA CYS A 270 4.76 -9.56 8.43
C CYS A 270 4.90 -8.19 7.75
N VAL A 271 3.95 -7.29 8.01
CA VAL A 271 4.04 -5.89 7.60
C VAL A 271 3.97 -5.03 8.86
N ILE A 272 4.94 -4.11 9.03
CA ILE A 272 4.92 -3.11 10.10
C ILE A 272 4.79 -1.71 9.52
N THR A 273 4.02 -0.84 10.16
CA THR A 273 3.83 0.53 9.69
C THR A 273 5.01 1.44 10.08
N THR A 274 5.14 2.57 9.38
CA THR A 274 6.06 3.66 9.75
C THR A 274 5.85 4.15 11.20
N GLY A 275 4.62 4.09 11.72
CA GLY A 275 4.33 4.41 13.13
C GLY A 275 4.81 3.34 14.11
N GLU A 276 4.73 2.06 13.73
CA GLU A 276 5.27 0.93 14.52
C GLU A 276 6.81 0.93 14.53
N VAL A 277 7.48 1.43 13.48
CA VAL A 277 8.93 1.68 13.50
C VAL A 277 9.31 2.82 14.45
N LEU A 278 8.46 3.85 14.61
CA LEU A 278 8.67 4.88 15.63
C LEU A 278 8.51 4.31 17.05
N LYS A 279 7.53 3.43 17.28
CA LYS A 279 7.41 2.69 18.56
C LYS A 279 8.66 1.87 18.86
N LEU A 280 9.20 1.12 17.89
CA LEU A 280 10.46 0.38 18.06
C LEU A 280 11.65 1.30 18.42
N LEU A 281 11.75 2.48 17.82
CA LEU A 281 12.79 3.45 18.16
C LEU A 281 12.62 4.00 19.60
N GLU A 282 11.38 4.22 20.03
CA GLU A 282 11.04 4.66 21.40
C GLU A 282 11.27 3.54 22.44
N GLU A 283 10.87 2.30 22.15
CA GLU A 283 11.06 1.10 22.98
C GLU A 283 12.54 0.72 23.15
N GLU A 284 13.32 0.81 22.07
CA GLU A 284 14.78 0.60 22.09
C GLU A 284 15.56 1.86 22.52
N GLY A 285 14.87 2.89 23.03
CA GLY A 285 15.45 4.08 23.68
C GLY A 285 16.30 4.99 22.78
N VAL A 286 16.13 4.95 21.45
CA VAL A 286 17.12 5.45 20.48
C VAL A 286 16.51 6.36 19.42
N SER A 287 17.06 7.57 19.28
CA SER A 287 16.75 8.44 18.14
C SER A 287 17.46 7.97 16.88
N LEU A 288 16.72 7.84 15.77
CA LEU A 288 17.26 7.52 14.45
C LEU A 288 18.37 8.49 14.01
N SER A 289 18.26 9.77 14.40
CA SER A 289 19.28 10.79 14.07
C SER A 289 20.65 10.49 14.68
N ALA A 290 20.70 9.87 15.87
CA ALA A 290 21.90 9.62 16.65
C ALA A 290 22.57 8.26 16.37
N LEU A 291 22.04 7.46 15.44
CA LEU A 291 22.69 6.23 14.98
C LEU A 291 23.74 6.53 13.92
N GLU A 292 24.87 5.81 13.94
CA GLU A 292 25.81 5.87 12.84
C GLU A 292 25.25 5.21 11.56
N PRO A 293 25.48 5.75 10.36
CA PRO A 293 24.94 5.19 9.12
C PRO A 293 25.63 3.87 8.76
N ALA A 294 24.84 2.82 8.46
CA ALA A 294 25.37 1.56 7.92
C ALA A 294 25.30 1.53 6.37
N ALA A 295 26.13 0.70 5.74
CA ALA A 295 26.00 0.39 4.32
C ALA A 295 24.65 -0.31 4.03
N LEU A 296 23.99 0.10 2.94
CA LEU A 296 22.74 -0.48 2.47
C LEU A 296 22.97 -1.88 1.87
N ASP A 297 22.03 -2.80 2.08
CA ASP A 297 22.09 -4.11 1.42
C ASP A 297 21.49 -4.05 0.01
N SER A 298 22.02 -4.87 -0.90
CA SER A 298 21.53 -5.01 -2.27
C SER A 298 21.19 -6.46 -2.58
N LEU A 299 20.09 -6.68 -3.31
CA LEU A 299 19.71 -7.98 -3.88
C LEU A 299 20.60 -8.40 -5.05
N CYS A 300 21.36 -7.46 -5.63
CA CYS A 300 22.29 -7.69 -6.74
C CYS A 300 23.68 -7.17 -6.37
N SER A 301 24.64 -8.08 -6.20
CA SER A 301 26.03 -7.79 -5.87
C SER A 301 26.78 -6.98 -6.91
N THR A 302 26.30 -6.94 -8.16
CA THR A 302 26.88 -6.18 -9.28
C THR A 302 26.55 -4.69 -9.28
N VAL A 303 25.83 -4.19 -8.27
CA VAL A 303 25.47 -2.76 -8.16
C VAL A 303 25.77 -2.29 -6.73
N SER A 304 27.04 -1.98 -6.47
CA SER A 304 27.42 -1.23 -5.27
C SER A 304 26.88 0.21 -5.35
N ASP A 305 26.76 0.86 -4.19
CA ASP A 305 26.49 2.30 -4.07
C ASP A 305 25.18 2.79 -4.72
N GLN A 306 24.10 2.01 -4.60
CA GLN A 306 22.76 2.54 -4.88
C GLN A 306 22.36 3.60 -3.84
N GLU A 307 22.15 4.83 -4.29
CA GLU A 307 21.25 5.75 -3.59
C GLU A 307 19.80 5.26 -3.69
N PRO A 308 18.91 5.57 -2.73
CA PRO A 308 17.48 5.21 -2.81
C PRO A 308 16.83 5.71 -4.11
N THR A 309 16.51 4.80 -5.04
CA THR A 309 16.12 5.16 -6.41
C THR A 309 14.73 5.82 -6.46
N SER A 310 14.70 7.15 -6.45
CA SER A 310 13.46 7.93 -6.56
C SER A 310 12.99 8.05 -8.01
N HIS A 311 11.80 7.55 -8.32
CA HIS A 311 11.19 7.73 -9.64
C HIS A 311 10.62 9.14 -9.80
N ARG A 312 10.75 9.70 -11.02
CA ARG A 312 10.03 10.93 -11.38
C ARG A 312 8.52 10.69 -11.31
N GLY A 313 7.82 11.52 -10.52
CA GLY A 313 6.38 11.42 -10.32
C GLY A 313 5.92 11.85 -8.93
N GLY A 314 4.60 11.80 -8.73
CA GLY A 314 3.96 12.06 -7.44
C GLY A 314 4.34 11.05 -6.34
N GLY A 315 4.02 11.38 -5.09
CA GLY A 315 4.39 10.57 -3.91
C GLY A 315 3.74 9.19 -3.80
N SER A 316 2.79 8.92 -4.68
CA SER A 316 2.16 7.63 -4.95
C SER A 316 3.09 6.64 -5.65
N GLY A 317 4.19 7.11 -6.25
CA GLY A 317 5.22 6.27 -6.87
C GLY A 317 5.44 6.53 -8.37
N GLY A 318 4.72 7.49 -8.96
CA GLY A 318 4.97 7.96 -10.34
C GLY A 318 4.47 7.04 -11.46
N TYR A 319 3.51 6.15 -11.17
CA TYR A 319 2.99 5.19 -12.14
C TYR A 319 2.44 5.86 -13.40
N LEU A 320 1.64 6.93 -13.26
CA LEU A 320 1.10 7.72 -14.36
C LEU A 320 2.23 8.31 -15.20
N GLU A 321 3.20 9.00 -14.59
CA GLU A 321 4.27 9.70 -15.31
C GLU A 321 5.16 8.71 -16.09
N HIS A 322 5.46 7.56 -15.49
CA HIS A 322 6.25 6.49 -16.10
C HIS A 322 5.53 5.84 -17.29
N VAL A 323 4.30 5.36 -17.06
CA VAL A 323 3.49 4.68 -18.10
C VAL A 323 3.16 5.65 -19.23
N PHE A 324 2.88 6.93 -18.94
CA PHE A 324 2.57 7.95 -19.95
C PHE A 324 3.78 8.24 -20.85
N ARG A 325 4.98 8.46 -20.28
CA ARG A 325 6.20 8.67 -21.09
C ARG A 325 6.52 7.45 -21.96
N TYR A 326 6.43 6.24 -21.41
CA TYR A 326 6.69 5.02 -22.16
C TYR A 326 5.67 4.85 -23.30
N ALA A 327 4.38 4.99 -23.00
CA ALA A 327 3.30 4.91 -23.98
C ALA A 327 3.44 5.94 -25.11
N ALA A 328 3.75 7.20 -24.79
CA ALA A 328 3.93 8.25 -25.80
C ALA A 328 5.02 7.89 -26.82
N ARG A 329 6.15 7.35 -26.33
CA ARG A 329 7.28 6.91 -27.17
C ARG A 329 6.96 5.62 -27.94
N GLU A 330 6.42 4.61 -27.26
CA GLU A 330 6.20 3.26 -27.79
C GLU A 330 5.01 3.16 -28.75
N LEU A 331 3.98 4.00 -28.58
CA LEU A 331 2.78 3.99 -29.43
C LEU A 331 2.84 5.03 -30.55
N PHE A 332 3.49 6.19 -30.33
CA PHE A 332 3.40 7.35 -31.22
C PHE A 332 4.77 7.97 -31.59
N GLY A 333 5.88 7.44 -31.08
CA GLY A 333 7.23 8.00 -31.31
C GLY A 333 7.52 9.30 -30.57
N ILE A 334 6.63 9.77 -29.69
CA ILE A 334 6.73 11.10 -29.06
C ILE A 334 7.51 11.02 -27.75
N HIS A 335 8.65 11.72 -27.67
CA HIS A 335 9.44 11.81 -26.45
C HIS A 335 8.93 12.92 -25.52
N VAL A 336 8.20 12.55 -24.47
CA VAL A 336 7.65 13.50 -23.48
C VAL A 336 8.68 13.78 -22.37
N THR A 337 9.36 14.91 -22.43
CA THR A 337 10.34 15.33 -21.40
C THR A 337 9.66 15.71 -20.08
N GLU A 338 8.67 16.60 -20.12
CA GLU A 338 7.90 17.06 -18.96
C GLU A 338 6.42 16.68 -19.12
N VAL A 339 5.75 16.39 -18.00
CA VAL A 339 4.34 15.94 -17.98
C VAL A 339 3.49 17.00 -17.29
N THR A 340 2.68 17.73 -18.07
CA THR A 340 1.81 18.80 -17.55
C THR A 340 0.54 18.22 -16.92
N TYR A 341 0.44 18.29 -15.59
CA TYR A 341 -0.76 17.90 -14.85
C TYR A 341 -1.78 19.04 -14.81
N ARG A 342 -2.94 18.84 -15.45
CA ARG A 342 -4.10 19.76 -15.40
C ARG A 342 -5.01 19.37 -14.22
N PRO A 343 -5.05 20.11 -13.09
CA PRO A 343 -5.97 19.81 -11.99
C PRO A 343 -7.42 20.12 -12.40
N LEU A 344 -8.37 19.28 -11.96
CA LEU A 344 -9.80 19.50 -12.17
C LEU A 344 -10.44 20.17 -10.93
N ARG A 345 -11.56 19.60 -10.45
CA ARG A 345 -12.36 20.08 -9.30
C ARG A 345 -11.57 20.21 -7.99
N ASN A 346 -10.45 19.49 -7.86
CA ASN A 346 -9.57 19.51 -6.69
C ASN A 346 -8.15 19.07 -7.10
N LYS A 347 -7.15 19.30 -6.23
CA LYS A 347 -5.75 18.93 -6.47
C LYS A 347 -5.50 17.42 -6.50
N ASP A 348 -6.44 16.63 -6.01
CA ASP A 348 -6.39 15.17 -5.93
C ASP A 348 -7.02 14.47 -7.15
N LEU A 349 -7.54 15.24 -8.12
CA LEU A 349 -8.01 14.77 -9.42
C LEU A 349 -7.32 15.58 -10.52
N GLN A 350 -6.29 14.99 -11.14
CA GLN A 350 -5.47 15.64 -12.16
C GLN A 350 -5.53 14.84 -13.46
N GLU A 351 -5.64 15.52 -14.60
CA GLU A 351 -5.60 14.93 -15.93
C GLU A 351 -4.26 15.23 -16.63
N VAL A 352 -3.85 14.32 -17.49
CA VAL A 352 -2.68 14.43 -18.37
C VAL A 352 -3.11 13.96 -19.76
N THR A 353 -2.81 14.73 -20.79
CA THR A 353 -3.25 14.45 -22.15
C THR A 353 -2.08 14.59 -23.12
N LEU A 354 -1.96 13.65 -24.06
CA LEU A 354 -1.08 13.75 -25.22
C LEU A 354 -1.95 14.14 -26.42
N GLU A 355 -1.66 15.29 -27.02
CA GLU A 355 -2.41 15.87 -28.13
C GLU A 355 -1.47 16.02 -29.34
N ARG A 356 -1.94 15.67 -30.54
CA ARG A 356 -1.22 15.86 -31.81
C ARG A 356 -2.22 16.24 -32.89
N GLU A 357 -1.94 17.32 -33.63
CA GLU A 357 -2.77 17.76 -34.77
C GLU A 357 -4.27 17.93 -34.42
N GLY A 358 -4.57 18.28 -33.16
CA GLY A 358 -5.92 18.41 -32.61
C GLY A 358 -6.55 17.10 -32.09
N GLN A 359 -5.94 15.94 -32.37
CA GLN A 359 -6.38 14.63 -31.86
C GLN A 359 -5.76 14.30 -30.50
N VAL A 360 -6.58 13.81 -29.57
CA VAL A 360 -6.12 13.21 -28.31
C VAL A 360 -5.60 11.80 -28.58
N LEU A 361 -4.30 11.58 -28.36
CA LEU A 361 -3.62 10.29 -28.53
C LEU A 361 -3.58 9.46 -27.25
N LEU A 362 -3.38 10.11 -26.11
CA LEU A 362 -3.45 9.52 -24.77
C LEU A 362 -4.20 10.47 -23.84
N HIS A 363 -5.01 9.92 -22.94
CA HIS A 363 -5.69 10.70 -21.91
C HIS A 363 -5.68 9.89 -20.60
N PHE A 364 -4.94 10.39 -19.63
CA PHE A 364 -4.59 9.73 -18.37
C PHE A 364 -5.12 10.58 -17.21
N ALA A 365 -5.43 9.95 -16.08
CA ALA A 365 -5.82 10.67 -14.87
C ALA A 365 -5.14 10.12 -13.61
N ALA A 366 -4.91 10.99 -12.64
CA ALA A 366 -4.62 10.65 -11.25
C ALA A 366 -5.87 10.93 -10.42
N ALA A 367 -6.40 9.91 -9.74
CA ALA A 367 -7.62 9.97 -8.94
C ALA A 367 -7.31 9.51 -7.49
N TYR A 368 -6.99 10.47 -6.64
CA TYR A 368 -6.62 10.25 -5.25
C TYR A 368 -7.77 10.59 -4.29
N GLY A 369 -7.93 9.81 -3.22
CA GLY A 369 -8.98 10.00 -2.21
C GLY A 369 -10.35 9.43 -2.63
N PHE A 370 -11.02 8.74 -1.71
CA PHE A 370 -12.27 8.00 -1.99
C PHE A 370 -13.38 8.78 -2.70
N ARG A 371 -13.54 10.08 -2.44
CA ARG A 371 -14.51 10.94 -3.15
C ARG A 371 -14.23 10.99 -4.66
N ASN A 372 -12.97 11.06 -5.08
CA ASN A 372 -12.60 11.04 -6.50
C ASN A 372 -12.75 9.63 -7.09
N ILE A 373 -12.44 8.59 -6.32
CA ILE A 373 -12.63 7.17 -6.69
C ILE A 373 -14.11 6.86 -6.97
N GLN A 374 -15.03 7.25 -6.08
CA GLN A 374 -16.47 7.06 -6.26
C GLN A 374 -16.97 7.72 -7.56
N ASN A 375 -16.54 8.96 -7.83
CA ASN A 375 -16.86 9.67 -9.07
C ASN A 375 -16.29 8.96 -10.33
N LEU A 376 -15.06 8.45 -10.27
CA LEU A 376 -14.45 7.66 -11.34
C LEU A 376 -15.24 6.38 -11.62
N VAL A 377 -15.59 5.62 -10.58
CA VAL A 377 -16.36 4.38 -10.70
C VAL A 377 -17.75 4.65 -11.28
N GLN A 378 -18.42 5.74 -10.89
CA GLN A 378 -19.69 6.14 -11.49
C GLN A 378 -19.56 6.51 -12.99
N LYS A 379 -18.49 7.23 -13.39
CA LYS A 379 -18.20 7.49 -14.82
C LYS A 379 -18.02 6.17 -15.58
N LEU A 380 -17.25 5.24 -15.00
CA LEU A 380 -16.89 3.96 -15.63
C LEU A 380 -18.11 3.04 -15.80
N LYS A 381 -18.90 2.83 -14.75
CA LYS A 381 -20.15 2.05 -14.81
C LYS A 381 -21.18 2.60 -15.81
N ARG A 382 -21.13 3.89 -16.11
CA ARG A 382 -21.99 4.57 -17.10
C ARG A 382 -21.45 4.53 -18.53
N GLY A 383 -20.28 3.91 -18.78
CA GLY A 383 -19.61 3.93 -20.09
C GLY A 383 -19.10 5.32 -20.51
N ARG A 384 -18.92 6.24 -19.56
CA ARG A 384 -18.55 7.66 -19.79
C ARG A 384 -17.21 8.02 -19.12
N CYS A 385 -16.27 7.08 -19.10
CA CYS A 385 -14.90 7.34 -18.67
C CYS A 385 -14.04 7.68 -19.89
N PRO A 386 -13.48 8.90 -20.01
CA PRO A 386 -12.71 9.30 -21.19
C PRO A 386 -11.23 8.88 -21.12
N TYR A 387 -10.79 8.30 -20.00
CA TYR A 387 -9.39 7.96 -19.75
C TYR A 387 -9.01 6.60 -20.33
N HIS A 388 -7.77 6.48 -20.79
CA HIS A 388 -7.15 5.22 -21.18
C HIS A 388 -6.41 4.56 -20.00
N TYR A 389 -5.97 5.36 -19.04
CA TYR A 389 -5.25 4.92 -17.84
C TYR A 389 -5.62 5.81 -16.65
N VAL A 390 -5.78 5.23 -15.47
CA VAL A 390 -5.98 5.98 -14.23
C VAL A 390 -5.10 5.42 -13.10
N GLU A 391 -4.28 6.29 -12.53
CA GLU A 391 -3.61 6.04 -11.26
C GLU A 391 -4.59 6.32 -10.11
N VAL A 392 -4.88 5.30 -9.32
CA VAL A 392 -5.90 5.31 -8.26
C VAL A 392 -5.25 5.06 -6.91
N MET A 393 -5.44 5.99 -5.97
CA MET A 393 -4.91 5.90 -4.60
C MET A 393 -6.00 6.23 -3.59
N ALA A 394 -6.25 5.35 -2.62
CA ALA A 394 -7.22 5.57 -1.54
C ALA A 394 -6.93 6.83 -0.70
N CYS A 395 -5.64 7.17 -0.56
CA CYS A 395 -5.16 8.31 0.22
C CYS A 395 -5.12 9.61 -0.62
N PRO A 396 -5.58 10.76 -0.09
CA PRO A 396 -5.35 12.07 -0.70
C PRO A 396 -3.85 12.38 -0.93
N ALA A 397 -3.56 13.25 -1.89
CA ALA A 397 -2.23 13.62 -2.39
C ALA A 397 -1.35 12.42 -2.83
N GLY A 398 -1.93 11.23 -3.02
CA GLY A 398 -1.21 10.01 -3.34
C GLY A 398 -0.25 9.52 -2.24
N ARG A 399 -0.28 10.11 -1.04
CA ARG A 399 0.65 9.81 0.05
C ARG A 399 -0.12 9.48 1.33
N CYS A 400 0.17 8.34 1.91
CA CYS A 400 -0.18 8.08 3.32
C CYS A 400 0.68 9.01 4.18
N ARG A 401 0.13 10.16 4.60
CA ARG A 401 0.75 11.00 5.63
C ARG A 401 0.46 10.34 6.97
N TRP A 402 1.49 9.79 7.62
CA TRP A 402 1.39 9.46 9.04
C TRP A 402 1.16 10.77 9.82
N ARG A 403 -0.07 10.97 10.30
CA ARG A 403 -0.39 12.00 11.29
C ARG A 403 -0.09 11.42 12.66
N GLY A 404 1.13 11.64 13.14
CA GLY A 404 1.47 11.35 14.52
C GLY A 404 0.61 12.14 15.52
N PRO A 405 0.65 11.77 16.81
CA PRO A 405 -0.07 12.49 17.85
C PRO A 405 0.30 13.99 17.82
N PRO A 406 -0.68 14.91 17.92
CA PRO A 406 -0.47 16.33 17.64
C PRO A 406 0.41 16.99 18.71
N ARG A 407 1.69 17.23 18.38
CA ARG A 407 2.69 17.82 19.30
C ARG A 407 3.61 18.89 18.66
N ASP A 408 3.02 19.86 17.97
CA ASP A 408 3.46 21.28 18.05
C ASP A 408 2.32 22.21 17.58
N PRO A 409 1.81 23.13 18.42
CA PRO A 409 0.81 24.12 18.01
C PRO A 409 1.25 25.01 16.84
N ARG A 410 2.56 25.25 16.69
CA ARG A 410 3.16 26.16 15.70
C ARG A 410 3.23 25.57 14.29
N CYS A 411 3.02 24.25 14.14
CA CYS A 411 2.95 23.60 12.84
C CYS A 411 1.53 23.61 12.23
N GLN A 412 0.60 24.39 12.78
CA GLN A 412 -0.65 24.72 12.11
C GLN A 412 -0.40 25.79 11.04
N HIS A 413 -0.41 25.42 9.76
CA HIS A 413 -0.65 26.40 8.70
C HIS A 413 -1.99 27.10 8.95
N PRO A 414 -2.07 28.43 8.78
CA PRO A 414 -3.24 29.19 9.18
C PRO A 414 -4.48 28.73 8.40
N ARG A 415 -5.57 28.48 9.13
CA ARG A 415 -6.90 28.41 8.52
C ARG A 415 -7.19 29.79 7.92
N ARG A 416 -7.28 29.86 6.58
CA ARG A 416 -7.89 31.01 5.92
C ARG A 416 -9.39 30.89 6.08
N ASP A 417 -9.92 31.35 7.21
CA ASP A 417 -11.35 31.49 7.39
C ASP A 417 -11.87 32.52 6.37
N GLY A 418 -12.86 32.11 5.58
CA GLY A 418 -13.35 32.83 4.42
C GLY A 418 -14.37 33.92 4.76
N THR A 419 -13.99 34.91 5.58
CA THR A 419 -14.81 36.10 5.81
C THR A 419 -14.45 37.21 4.82
N LEU A 420 -15.39 37.48 3.90
CA LEU A 420 -15.32 38.58 2.93
C LEU A 420 -15.50 39.94 3.62
N ALA A 421 -14.44 40.46 4.24
CA ALA A 421 -14.37 41.86 4.64
C ALA A 421 -14.33 42.76 3.38
N ARG A 422 -15.37 43.57 3.18
CA ARG A 422 -15.33 44.64 2.17
C ARG A 422 -14.28 45.68 2.56
N PRO A 423 -13.48 46.22 1.63
CA PRO A 423 -12.61 47.35 1.94
C PRO A 423 -13.46 48.58 2.32
N PRO A 424 -13.07 49.35 3.35
CA PRO A 424 -13.70 50.64 3.62
C PRO A 424 -13.40 51.63 2.50
N LEU A 425 -14.36 52.52 2.22
CA LEU A 425 -14.19 53.63 1.29
C LEU A 425 -13.17 54.63 1.86
N LEU A 426 -12.22 55.08 1.03
CA LEU A 426 -11.58 56.37 1.30
C LEU A 426 -12.62 57.47 1.07
N GLN A 427 -13.00 58.17 2.12
CA GLN A 427 -13.51 59.54 1.99
C GLN A 427 -12.33 60.50 2.12
N ALA A 428 -12.36 61.59 1.36
CA ALA A 428 -11.27 62.56 1.30
C ALA A 428 -11.38 63.61 2.41
N ALA A 429 -10.23 63.96 2.98
CA ALA A 429 -9.90 65.22 3.66
C ALA A 429 -8.39 65.42 3.51
#